data_AF-A0A1T4XQ97-F1
#
_entry.id   AF-A0A1T4XQ97-F1
#
_cell.length_a   1.000
_cell.length_b   1.000
_cell.length_c   1.000
_cell.angle_alpha   90.00
_cell.angle_beta   90.00
_cell.angle_gamma   90.00
#
_symmetry.space_group_name_H-M   'P 1'
#
loop_
_entity.id
_entity.type
_entity.pdbx_description
1 polymer ?
#
loop_
_entity_poly.entity_id
_entity_poly.type
_entity_poly.pdbx_seq_one_letter_code
_entity_poly.pdbx_strand_id
1 'polypeptide(L)'
;MLQPIPKIIAKGKYLGVKREVEVFLEDGLPIIEIDGEYDETIQNKFNQLLKEAPAIGGTYYPPENSLLAAYSVLESVFFDDGSIPTIEAIGDIGKIPTYDLEGIVY
;
A
#
# COMPACT_ATOMS: atom_id res chain seq x y z
N MET A 1 -12.46 8.73 21.83
CA MET A 1 -12.65 8.39 20.42
C MET A 1 -11.64 7.31 20.09
N LEU A 2 -12.09 6.14 19.63
CA LEU A 2 -11.18 5.13 19.05
C LEU A 2 -10.61 5.75 17.78
N GLN A 3 -9.28 5.84 17.68
CA GLN A 3 -8.67 6.21 16.41
C GLN A 3 -8.99 5.10 15.40
N PRO A 4 -9.39 5.44 14.17
CA PRO A 4 -9.61 4.42 13.14
C PRO A 4 -8.31 3.62 12.95
N ILE A 5 -8.44 2.31 12.76
CA ILE A 5 -7.31 1.44 12.46
C ILE A 5 -6.63 1.99 11.19
N PRO A 6 -5.31 2.26 11.22
CA PRO A 6 -4.62 2.74 10.04
C PRO A 6 -4.77 1.77 8.88
N LYS A 7 -5.18 2.28 7.73
CA LYS A 7 -5.43 1.47 6.55
C LYS A 7 -5.28 2.25 5.26
N ILE A 8 -5.13 1.53 4.17
CA ILE A 8 -5.13 2.06 2.81
C ILE A 8 -6.36 1.51 2.11
N ILE A 9 -7.08 2.38 1.41
CA ILE A 9 -8.17 2.01 0.51
C ILE A 9 -7.74 2.37 -0.89
N ALA A 10 -7.68 1.39 -1.79
CA ALA A 10 -7.35 1.58 -3.18
C ALA A 10 -8.49 1.11 -4.09
N LYS A 11 -8.76 1.83 -5.16
CA LYS A 11 -9.77 1.47 -6.15
C LYS A 11 -9.13 1.41 -7.53
N GLY A 12 -9.28 0.28 -8.19
CA GLY A 12 -8.68 0.04 -9.50
C GLY A 12 -9.34 -1.14 -10.20
N LYS A 13 -8.91 -1.42 -11.43
CA LYS A 13 -9.35 -2.58 -12.17
C LYS A 13 -8.47 -3.77 -11.80
N TYR A 14 -9.08 -4.85 -11.31
CA TYR A 14 -8.41 -6.10 -10.99
C TYR A 14 -9.16 -7.24 -11.66
N LEU A 15 -8.45 -8.01 -12.48
CA LEU A 15 -9.00 -9.11 -13.28
C LEU A 15 -10.21 -8.68 -14.13
N GLY A 16 -10.11 -7.53 -14.80
CA GLY A 16 -11.18 -7.07 -15.68
C GLY A 16 -12.26 -6.22 -15.01
N VAL A 17 -12.32 -6.16 -13.68
CA VAL A 17 -13.45 -5.59 -12.93
C VAL A 17 -12.96 -4.49 -12.00
N LYS A 18 -13.75 -3.42 -11.82
CA LYS A 18 -13.46 -2.40 -10.81
C LYS A 18 -13.65 -3.01 -9.42
N ARG A 19 -12.63 -2.91 -8.59
CA ARG A 19 -12.58 -3.45 -7.23
C ARG A 19 -12.13 -2.38 -6.26
N GLU A 20 -12.65 -2.46 -5.05
CA GLU A 20 -12.12 -1.76 -3.88
C GLU A 20 -11.22 -2.73 -3.12
N VAL A 21 -10.05 -2.26 -2.71
CA VAL A 21 -9.04 -3.03 -2.01
C VAL A 21 -8.72 -2.30 -0.72
N GLU A 22 -8.82 -2.99 0.40
CA GLU A 22 -8.44 -2.46 1.71
C GLU A 22 -7.21 -3.20 2.22
N VAL A 23 -6.25 -2.45 2.78
CA VAL A 23 -5.10 -3.04 3.46
C VAL A 23 -4.92 -2.42 4.83
N PHE A 24 -4.85 -3.24 5.86
CA PHE A 24 -4.61 -2.86 7.25
C PHE A 24 -3.58 -3.78 7.89
N LEU A 25 -3.11 -3.45 9.10
CA LEU A 25 -2.19 -4.32 9.85
C LEU A 25 -2.95 -5.16 10.86
N GLU A 26 -2.73 -6.47 10.82
CA GLU A 26 -3.13 -7.42 11.86
C GLU A 26 -1.88 -8.15 12.37
N ASP A 27 -1.64 -8.14 13.67
CA ASP A 27 -0.43 -8.71 14.29
C ASP A 27 0.90 -8.26 13.63
N GLY A 28 0.93 -7.02 13.12
CA GLY A 28 2.10 -6.43 12.47
C GLY A 28 2.32 -6.87 11.02
N LEU A 29 1.35 -7.57 10.42
CA LEU A 29 1.39 -8.03 9.04
C LEU A 29 0.30 -7.33 8.21
N PRO A 30 0.60 -6.91 6.96
CA PRO A 30 -0.41 -6.37 6.06
C PRO A 30 -1.43 -7.43 5.63
N ILE A 31 -2.70 -7.20 5.94
CA ILE A 31 -3.84 -8.00 5.50
C ILE A 31 -4.55 -7.26 4.37
N ILE A 32 -4.84 -7.96 3.27
CA ILE A 32 -5.54 -7.42 2.11
C ILE A 32 -6.94 -8.04 1.98
N GLU A 33 -7.93 -7.18 1.75
CA GLU A 33 -9.29 -7.57 1.43
C GLU A 33 -9.71 -6.94 0.10
N ILE A 34 -10.47 -7.68 -0.71
CA ILE A 34 -11.08 -7.16 -1.94
C ILE A 34 -12.59 -7.11 -1.75
N ASP A 35 -13.18 -5.93 -1.94
CA ASP A 35 -14.60 -5.66 -1.74
C ASP A 35 -15.11 -6.12 -0.35
N GLY A 36 -14.25 -5.99 0.67
CA GLY A 36 -14.53 -6.39 2.06
C GLY A 36 -14.45 -7.90 2.33
N GLU A 37 -13.91 -8.68 1.39
CA GLU A 37 -13.71 -10.12 1.55
C GLU A 37 -12.22 -10.49 1.55
N TYR A 38 -11.83 -11.26 2.56
CA TYR A 38 -10.51 -11.89 2.62
C TYR A 38 -10.45 -13.13 1.74
N ASP A 39 -9.40 -13.22 0.93
CA ASP A 39 -9.09 -14.39 0.11
C ASP A 39 -7.62 -14.78 0.30
N GLU A 40 -7.37 -16.02 0.71
CA GLU A 40 -6.03 -16.53 1.02
C GLU A 40 -5.11 -16.54 -0.22
N THR A 41 -5.65 -16.78 -1.41
CA THR A 41 -4.86 -16.78 -2.66
C THR A 41 -4.40 -15.37 -3.00
N ILE A 42 -5.29 -14.38 -2.85
CA ILE A 42 -4.99 -12.97 -3.02
C ILE A 42 -3.99 -12.50 -1.97
N GLN A 43 -4.17 -12.88 -0.70
CA GLN A 43 -3.21 -12.57 0.36
C GLN A 43 -1.83 -13.13 0.06
N ASN A 44 -1.73 -14.38 -0.40
CA ASN A 44 -0.46 -14.99 -0.75
C ASN A 44 0.23 -14.28 -1.92
N LYS A 45 -0.53 -13.91 -2.96
CA LYS A 45 -0.01 -13.09 -4.06
C LYS A 45 0.47 -11.73 -3.56
N PHE A 46 -0.31 -11.08 -2.69
CA PHE A 46 0.04 -9.79 -2.11
C PHE A 46 1.31 -9.86 -1.27
N ASN A 47 1.47 -10.90 -0.45
CA ASN A 47 2.69 -11.17 0.32
C ASN A 47 3.93 -11.36 -0.57
N GLN A 48 3.77 -11.96 -1.76
CA GLN A 48 4.86 -12.04 -2.73
C GLN A 48 5.21 -10.67 -3.29
N LEU A 49 4.21 -9.84 -3.62
CA LEU A 49 4.43 -8.48 -4.12
C LEU A 49 5.08 -7.56 -3.08
N LEU A 50 4.78 -7.73 -1.79
CA LEU A 50 5.39 -6.95 -0.71
C LEU A 50 6.90 -7.16 -0.59
N LYS A 51 7.40 -8.37 -0.86
CA LYS A 51 8.84 -8.69 -0.88
C LYS A 51 9.61 -7.95 -1.96
N GLU A 52 8.92 -7.62 -3.04
CA GLU A 52 9.46 -6.95 -4.22
C GLU A 52 8.80 -5.59 -4.40
N ALA A 53 8.35 -4.97 -3.30
CA ALA A 53 7.64 -3.69 -3.33
C ALA A 53 8.47 -2.64 -4.09
N PRO A 54 7.87 -1.94 -5.06
CA PRO A 54 8.57 -0.89 -5.79
C PRO A 54 9.08 0.23 -4.86
N ALA A 55 10.07 0.99 -5.33
CA ALA A 55 10.55 2.14 -4.59
C ALA A 55 9.56 3.31 -4.69
N ILE A 56 9.17 3.89 -3.56
CA ILE A 56 8.34 5.09 -3.52
C ILE A 56 9.19 6.29 -3.95
N GLY A 57 8.69 7.09 -4.89
CA GLY A 57 9.45 8.20 -5.48
C GLY A 57 10.74 7.75 -6.17
N GLY A 58 10.85 6.47 -6.56
CA GLY A 58 11.99 5.89 -7.26
C GLY A 58 13.25 5.68 -6.41
N THR A 59 13.24 6.01 -5.12
CA THR A 59 14.45 5.98 -4.28
C THR A 59 14.25 5.41 -2.88
N TYR A 60 13.03 5.45 -2.34
CA TYR A 60 12.73 4.96 -1.00
C TYR A 60 12.15 3.55 -1.03
N TYR A 61 12.84 2.60 -0.41
CA TYR A 61 12.38 1.22 -0.25
C TYR A 61 11.70 1.06 1.12
N PRO A 62 10.36 0.92 1.17
CA PRO A 62 9.65 0.80 2.44
C PRO A 62 9.93 -0.56 3.13
N PRO A 63 9.77 -0.65 4.46
CA PRO A 63 9.85 -1.93 5.15
C PRO A 63 8.78 -2.91 4.65
N GLU A 64 9.15 -4.17 4.37
CA GLU A 64 8.29 -5.20 3.72
C GLU A 64 6.89 -5.33 4.35
N ASN A 65 6.81 -5.38 5.68
CA ASN A 65 5.54 -5.58 6.40
C ASN A 65 4.88 -4.26 6.85
N SER A 66 5.15 -3.16 6.14
CA SER A 66 4.58 -1.85 6.47
C SER A 66 3.44 -1.46 5.54
N LEU A 67 2.56 -0.56 6.00
CA LEU A 67 1.55 0.05 5.14
C LEU A 67 2.18 0.89 4.02
N LEU A 68 3.40 1.42 4.18
CA LEU A 68 4.12 2.08 3.06
C LEU A 68 4.48 1.08 1.94
N ALA A 69 4.86 -0.15 2.27
CA ALA A 69 5.10 -1.19 1.26
C ALA A 69 3.80 -1.57 0.56
N ALA A 70 2.71 -1.73 1.33
CA ALA A 70 1.38 -1.94 0.78
C ALA A 70 0.95 -0.80 -0.17
N TYR A 71 1.16 0.45 0.23
CA TYR A 71 0.89 1.62 -0.61
C TYR A 71 1.60 1.51 -1.95
N SER A 72 2.91 1.22 -1.92
CA SER A 72 3.70 1.12 -3.16
C SER A 72 3.23 -0.01 -4.08
N VAL A 73 2.92 -1.17 -3.50
CA VAL A 73 2.40 -2.33 -4.25
C VAL A 73 1.07 -1.99 -4.91
N LEU A 74 0.14 -1.39 -4.15
CA LEU A 74 -1.19 -1.00 -4.66
C LEU A 74 -1.09 0.08 -5.73
N GLU A 75 -0.20 1.06 -5.57
CA GLU A 75 0.02 2.15 -6.52
C GLU A 75 0.56 1.64 -7.86
N SER A 76 1.41 0.61 -7.84
CA SER A 76 2.28 0.31 -8.97
C SER A 76 2.01 -1.04 -9.66
N VAL A 77 1.74 -2.12 -8.91
CA VAL A 77 1.86 -3.49 -9.45
C VAL A 77 0.72 -4.44 -9.09
N PHE A 78 -0.24 -4.02 -8.25
CA PHE A 78 -1.35 -4.89 -7.85
C PHE A 78 -2.48 -4.99 -8.89
N PHE A 79 -2.88 -3.84 -9.44
CA PHE A 79 -4.00 -3.73 -10.38
C PHE A 79 -3.60 -4.11 -11.81
N ASP A 80 -4.59 -4.29 -12.68
CA ASP A 80 -4.41 -4.62 -14.10
C ASP A 80 -3.52 -3.57 -14.79
N ASP A 81 -2.73 -4.00 -15.77
CA ASP A 81 -1.91 -3.09 -16.56
C ASP A 81 -2.75 -1.96 -17.20
N GLY A 82 -2.23 -0.73 -17.12
CA GLY A 82 -2.92 0.48 -17.53
C GLY A 82 -4.07 0.95 -16.61
N SER A 83 -4.38 0.23 -15.53
CA SER A 83 -5.33 0.68 -14.51
C SER A 83 -4.65 1.53 -13.45
N ILE A 84 -4.71 2.85 -13.60
CA ILE A 84 -4.24 3.78 -12.57
C ILE A 84 -5.22 3.75 -11.38
N PRO A 85 -4.81 3.31 -10.19
CA PRO A 85 -5.69 3.26 -9.03
C PRO A 85 -5.87 4.63 -8.39
N THR A 86 -7.00 4.84 -7.71
CA THR A 86 -7.13 5.93 -6.73
C THR A 86 -6.88 5.38 -5.35
N ILE A 87 -6.02 6.03 -4.57
CA ILE A 87 -5.60 5.55 -3.25
C ILE A 87 -5.91 6.60 -2.18
N GLU A 88 -6.45 6.15 -1.06
CA GLU A 88 -6.73 6.92 0.14
C GLU A 88 -6.03 6.27 1.33
N ALA A 89 -5.31 7.06 2.13
CA ALA A 89 -4.71 6.62 3.38
C ALA A 89 -5.51 7.15 4.56
N ILE A 90 -5.95 6.25 5.44
CA ILE A 90 -6.70 6.59 6.66
C ILE A 90 -5.77 6.33 7.85
N GLY A 91 -5.57 7.35 8.69
CA GLY A 91 -4.66 7.26 9.83
C GLY A 91 -3.18 7.41 9.44
N ASP A 92 -2.28 7.00 10.32
CA ASP A 92 -0.83 7.03 10.06
C ASP A 92 -0.38 5.72 9.43
N ILE A 93 -0.03 5.77 8.14
CA ILE A 93 0.48 4.61 7.39
C ILE A 93 2.01 4.55 7.39
N GLY A 94 2.68 5.46 8.10
CA GLY A 94 4.11 5.69 8.07
C GLY A 94 4.49 6.94 7.28
N LYS A 95 5.75 7.36 7.42
CA LYS A 95 6.31 8.52 6.73
C LYS A 95 7.53 8.12 5.91
N ILE A 96 7.63 8.65 4.71
CA ILE A 96 8.87 8.62 3.95
C ILE A 96 9.83 9.60 4.63
N PRO A 97 11.04 9.18 5.03
CA PRO A 97 12.02 10.08 5.63
C PRO A 97 12.39 11.15 4.61
N THR A 98 12.06 12.40 4.93
CA THR A 98 12.55 13.56 4.20
C THR A 98 13.86 13.99 4.84
N TYR A 99 14.95 13.94 4.08
CA TYR A 99 16.15 14.64 4.48
C TYR A 99 15.90 16.12 4.20
N ASP A 100 15.52 16.87 5.24
CA ASP A 100 15.71 18.32 5.19
C ASP A 100 17.22 18.51 5.05
N LEU A 101 17.67 18.94 3.88
CA LEU A 101 19.03 19.44 3.68
C LEU A 101 19.12 20.78 4.43
N GLU A 102 19.15 20.73 5.77
CA GLU A 102 19.58 21.85 6.60
C GLU A 102 21.04 22.14 6.24
N GLY A 103 21.27 23.05 5.27
CA GLY A 103 22.62 23.43 4.90
C GLY A 103 22.84 24.09 3.54
N ILE A 104 21.84 24.23 2.67
CA ILE A 104 22.02 25.04 1.45
C ILE A 104 21.75 26.51 1.81
N VAL A 105 22.83 27.22 2.15
CA VAL A 105 22.86 28.69 2.17
C VAL A 105 22.86 29.16 0.71
N TYR A 106 21.81 29.87 0.30
CA TYR A 106 21.77 30.62 -0.97
C TYR A 106 22.57 31.92 -0.88
#